data_AF-A0A6A0HG83-F1
#
_entry.id   AF-A0A6A0HG83-F1
#
_cell.length_a   1.000
_cell.length_b   1.000
_cell.length_c   1.000
_cell.angle_alpha   90.00
_cell.angle_beta   90.00
_cell.angle_gamma   90.00
#
_symmetry.space_group_name_H-M   'P 1'
#
loop_
_entity.id
_entity.type
_entity.pdbx_description
1 polymer ?
#
loop_
_entity_poly.entity_id
_entity_poly.type
_entity_poly.pdbx_seq_one_letter_code
_entity_poly.pdbx_strand_id
1 'polypeptide(L)' 'MQKLDVIVKQLEQGQIPLEEAIKIFEEGVKLYRSCASQLEEAEKKLQKLVKTEAGFQLELIDDSEIG' A
#
# COMPACT_ATOMS: atom_id res chain seq x y z
N MET A 1 -9.68 12.17 2.22
CA MET A 1 -10.46 11.77 3.40
C MET A 1 -11.96 11.87 3.15
N GLN A 2 -12.48 13.01 2.69
CA GLN A 2 -13.92 13.22 2.42
C GLN A 2 -14.58 12.19 1.49
N LYS A 3 -13.88 11.68 0.46
CA LYS A 3 -14.43 10.65 -0.44
C LYS A 3 -14.72 9.32 0.28
N LEU A 4 -13.89 8.94 1.24
CA LEU A 4 -14.04 7.68 1.97
C LEU A 4 -15.25 7.73 2.90
N ASP A 5 -15.47 8.86 3.58
CA ASP A 5 -16.64 9.06 4.45
C ASP A 5 -17.96 9.01 3.67
N VAL A 6 -17.97 9.53 2.44
CA VAL A 6 -19.14 9.48 1.56
C VAL A 6 -19.43 8.03 1.15
N ILE A 7 -18.40 7.27 0.79
CA ILE A 7 -18.51 5.87 0.40
C ILE A 7 -19.02 5.00 1.57
N VAL A 8 -18.47 5.18 2.77
CA VAL A 8 -18.88 4.44 3.98
C VAL A 8 -20.34 4.72 4.34
N LYS A 9 -20.77 5.99 4.30
CA LYS A 9 -22.17 6.37 4.54
C LYS A 9 -23.15 5.76 3.53
N GLN A 10 -22.77 5.68 2.26
CA GLN A 10 -23.63 5.07 1.26
C GLN A 10 -23.76 3.55 1.51
N LEU A 11 -22.66 2.88 1.89
CA LEU A 11 -22.64 1.45 2.17
C LEU A 11 -23.51 1.08 3.39
N GLU A 12 -23.50 1.91 4.43
CA GLU A 12 -24.31 1.74 5.65
C GLU A 12 -25.81 1.99 5.44
N GLN A 13 -26.20 2.76 4.41
CA GLN A 13 -27.60 3.03 4.09
C GLN A 13 -28.30 1.86 3.40
N GLY A 14 -27.58 0.80 3.00
CA GLY A 14 -28.15 -0.43 2.48
C GLY A 14 -28.84 -0.32 1.12
N GLN A 15 -28.72 0.81 0.42
CA GLN A 15 -29.30 1.07 -0.91
C GLN A 15 -28.25 1.26 -2.01
N ILE A 16 -27.03 0.73 -1.84
CA ILE A 16 -26.08 0.66 -2.95
C ILE A 16 -26.45 -0.55 -3.82
N PRO A 17 -26.78 -0.36 -5.10
CA PRO A 17 -26.93 -1.48 -6.03
C PRO A 17 -25.64 -2.32 -6.02
N LEU A 18 -25.77 -3.65 -6.06
CA LEU A 18 -24.63 -4.56 -5.98
C LEU A 18 -23.48 -4.19 -6.94
N GLU A 19 -23.82 -3.73 -8.15
CA GLU A 19 -22.87 -3.25 -9.16
C GLU A 19 -22.03 -2.05 -8.71
N GLU A 20 -22.61 -1.16 -7.91
CA GLU A 20 -21.91 0.02 -7.39
C GLU A 20 -21.06 -0.33 -6.16
N ALA A 21 -21.52 -1.28 -5.33
CA ALA A 21 -20.70 -1.84 -4.26
C ALA A 21 -19.46 -2.58 -4.80
N ILE A 22 -19.61 -3.32 -5.91
CA ILE A 22 -18.51 -3.99 -6.61
C ILE A 22 -17.50 -2.96 -7.15
N LYS A 23 -17.97 -1.88 -7.80
CA LYS A 23 -17.09 -0.82 -8.30
C LYS A 23 -16.30 -0.14 -7.18
N ILE A 24 -16.96 0.17 -6.06
CA ILE A 24 -16.33 0.77 -4.88
C ILE A 24 -15.27 -0.18 -4.30
N PHE A 25 -15.58 -1.47 -4.19
CA PHE A 25 -14.65 -2.48 -3.72
C PHE A 25 -13.42 -2.59 -4.64
N GLU A 26 -13.62 -2.64 -5.96
CA GLU A 26 -12.52 -2.67 -6.93
C GLU A 26 -11.62 -1.44 -6.85
N GLU A 27 -12.20 -0.25 -6.67
CA GLU A 27 -11.43 0.99 -6.47
C GLU A 27 -10.63 0.93 -5.16
N GLY A 28 -11.23 0.44 -4.07
CA GLY A 28 -10.55 0.23 -2.80
C GLY A 28 -9.37 -0.74 -2.90
N VAL A 29 -9.54 -1.85 -3.62
CA VAL A 29 -8.46 -2.83 -3.86
C VAL A 29 -7.33 -2.22 -4.69
N LYS A 30 -7.63 -1.41 -5.71
CA LYS A 30 -6.60 -0.72 -6.51
C LYS A 30 -5.79 0.26 -5.67
N LEU A 31 -6.45 1.05 -4.83
CA LEU A 31 -5.79 1.99 -3.93
C LEU A 31 -4.91 1.27 -2.91
N TYR A 32 -5.42 0.19 -2.30
CA TYR A 32 -4.65 -0.65 -1.39
C TYR A 32 -3.37 -1.19 -2.04
N ARG A 33 -3.47 -1.75 -3.26
CA ARG A 33 -2.31 -2.27 -4.00
C ARG A 33 -1.27 -1.20 -4.29
N SER A 34 -1.70 0.02 -4.62
CA SER A 34 -0.79 1.14 -4.86
C SER A 34 -0.03 1.54 -3.60
N CYS A 35 -0.70 1.59 -2.44
CA CYS A 35 -0.06 1.88 -1.17
C CYS A 35 0.93 0.78 -0.77
N ALA A 36 0.55 -0.50 -0.92
CA ALA A 36 1.42 -1.63 -0.63
C ALA A 36 2.70 -1.60 -1.49
N SER A 37 2.57 -1.29 -2.78
CA SER A 37 3.73 -1.16 -3.68
C SER A 37 4.65 0.00 -3.29
N GLN A 38 4.10 1.15 -2.88
CA GLN A 38 4.90 2.28 -2.40
C GLN A 38 5.63 1.95 -1.10
N LEU A 39 4.99 1.21 -0.19
CA LEU A 39 5.60 0.77 1.06
C LEU A 39 6.74 -0.21 0.77
N GLU A 40 6.54 -1.19 -0.11
CA GLU A 40 7.59 -2.12 -0.55
C GLU A 40 8.78 -1.39 -1.19
N GLU A 41 8.51 -0.37 -2.02
CA GLU A 41 9.57 0.45 -2.62
C GLU A 41 10.34 1.25 -1.55
N ALA A 42 9.66 1.79 -0.55
CA ALA A 42 10.28 2.49 0.56
C ALA A 42 11.11 1.54 1.43
N GLU A 43 10.60 0.36 1.74
CA GLU A 43 11.33 -0.70 2.45
C GLU A 43 12.57 -1.13 1.68
N LYS A 44 12.50 -1.33 0.37
CA LYS A 44 13.68 -1.61 -0.48
C LYS A 44 14.68 -0.47 -0.48
N LYS A 45 14.24 0.79 -0.44
CA LYS A 45 15.15 1.95 -0.32
C LYS A 45 15.82 2.00 1.05
N LEU A 46 15.13 1.57 2.11
CA LEU A 46 15.64 1.52 3.48
C LEU A 46 16.55 0.32 3.74
N GLN A 47 16.21 -0.88 3.25
CA GLN A 47 17.05 -2.08 3.35
C GLN A 47 18.39 -1.88 2.68
N LYS A 48 18.41 -1.08 1.62
CA LYS A 48 19.67 -0.66 1.05
C LYS A 48 20.50 0.09 2.12
N LEU A 49 20.01 0.98 2.99
CA LEU A 49 20.84 1.78 3.93
C LEU A 49 21.48 0.94 5.08
N VAL A 50 22.64 0.33 4.85
CA VAL A 50 23.49 -0.36 5.84
C VAL A 50 24.50 0.61 6.49
N LYS A 51 24.62 0.62 7.82
CA LYS A 51 25.59 1.50 8.51
C LYS A 51 27.00 0.90 8.49
N THR A 52 27.96 1.64 7.94
CA THR A 52 29.40 1.32 7.98
C THR A 52 30.14 2.22 8.98
N GLU A 53 31.41 1.92 9.30
CA GLU A 53 32.21 2.71 10.26
C GLU A 53 32.36 4.19 9.87
N ALA A 54 32.03 4.56 8.61
CA ALA A 54 32.06 5.92 8.08
C ALA A 54 30.69 6.63 7.97
N GLY A 55 29.57 5.97 8.31
CA GLY A 55 28.21 6.54 8.17
C GLY A 55 27.14 5.52 7.72
N PHE A 56 26.08 5.97 7.04
CA PHE A 56 25.10 5.08 6.39
C PHE A 56 25.48 4.89 4.91
N GLN A 57 25.61 3.65 4.44
CA GLN A 57 25.90 3.26 3.06
C GLN A 57 24.89 2.25 2.54
N LEU A 58 24.40 2.46 1.31
CA LEU A 58 23.35 1.62 0.76
C LEU A 58 23.90 0.27 0.21
N GLU A 59 23.82 -0.86 0.92
CA GLU A 59 24.04 -2.24 0.41
C GLU A 59 22.73 -3.02 0.20
N LEU A 60 22.57 -3.52 -1.03
CA LEU A 60 21.51 -4.43 -1.43
C LEU A 60 21.77 -5.82 -0.86
N ILE A 61 20.94 -6.31 0.06
CA ILE A 61 20.87 -7.75 0.34
C ILE A 61 20.12 -8.40 -0.82
N ASP A 62 20.73 -9.41 -1.43
CA ASP A 62 20.10 -10.22 -2.47
C ASP A 62 18.99 -11.07 -1.82
N ASP A 63 17.79 -11.06 -2.39
CA ASP A 63 16.63 -11.84 -1.92
C ASP A 63 16.92 -13.36 -1.88
N SER A 64 18.05 -13.80 -2.44
CA SER A 64 18.59 -15.16 -2.37
C SER A 64 19.24 -15.54 -1.03
N GLU A 65 19.55 -14.58 -0.14
CA GLU A 65 20.16 -14.83 1.17
C GLU A 65 19.16 -14.85 2.34
N ILE A 66 17.91 -14.48 2.10
CA ILE A 66 16.82 -14.56 3.09
C ILE A 66 16.06 -15.89 2.86
N GLY A 67 16.77 -17.00 3.10
CA GLY A 67 16.19 -18.36 3.08
C GLY A 67 15.45 -18.69 4.36
#